data_AF-A0A7C3J890-F1
#
_entry.id   AF-A0A7C3J890-F1
#
_cell.length_a   1.000
_cell.length_b   1.000
_cell.length_c   1.000
_cell.angle_alpha   90.00
_cell.angle_beta   90.00
_cell.angle_gamma   90.00
#
_symmetry.space_group_name_H-M   'P 1'
#
loop_
_entity.id
_entity.type
_entity.pdbx_description
1 polymer ?
#
loop_
_entity_poly.entity_id
_entity_poly.type
_entity_poly.pdbx_seq_one_letter_code
_entity_poly.pdbx_strand_id
1 'polypeptide(L)'
;MLEFLRPIVAIDTWLYIALGLLALFFLRAMWIARHDRARSIFTLERENATNRMTRYFTGFMITLGLMLGVYYLSLITPRIVPPPPETPTPTPILVLPDTP
;
A
#
# COMPACT_ATOMS: atom_id res chain seq x y z
N MET A 1 -21.61 -0.21 11.41
CA MET A 1 -21.68 -0.29 9.93
C MET A 1 -20.32 -0.13 9.24
N LEU A 2 -19.32 0.57 9.81
CA LEU A 2 -17.99 0.76 9.22
C LEU A 2 -16.91 -0.24 9.68
N GLU A 3 -17.31 -1.34 10.33
CA GLU A 3 -16.36 -2.32 10.87
C GLU A 3 -15.54 -3.04 9.77
N PHE A 4 -16.04 -3.07 8.53
CA PHE A 4 -15.30 -3.62 7.39
C PHE A 4 -14.00 -2.85 7.06
N LEU A 5 -13.81 -1.63 7.59
CA LEU A 5 -12.57 -0.87 7.44
C LEU A 5 -11.45 -1.34 8.37
N ARG A 6 -11.80 -2.01 9.48
CA ARG A 6 -10.85 -2.51 10.48
C ARG A 6 -9.78 -3.45 9.90
N PRO A 7 -10.10 -4.45 9.05
CA PRO A 7 -9.08 -5.31 8.45
C PRO A 7 -8.11 -4.53 7.55
N ILE A 8 -8.56 -3.48 6.84
CA ILE A 8 -7.70 -2.69 5.95
C ILE A 8 -6.58 -2.02 6.74
N VAL A 9 -6.87 -1.50 7.93
CA VAL A 9 -5.86 -0.93 8.83
C VAL A 9 -4.95 -2.02 9.40
N ALA A 10 -5.49 -3.18 9.76
CA ALA A 10 -4.68 -4.27 10.32
C ALA A 10 -3.66 -4.86 9.33
N ILE A 11 -3.97 -4.81 8.02
CA ILE A 11 -3.09 -5.32 6.96
C ILE A 11 -2.39 -4.20 6.17
N ASP A 12 -2.51 -2.95 6.62
CA ASP A 12 -2.05 -1.76 5.88
C ASP A 12 -0.60 -1.90 5.40
N THR A 13 0.27 -2.41 6.28
CA THR A 13 1.69 -2.62 6.07
C THR A 13 1.92 -3.63 4.95
N TRP A 14 1.21 -4.77 4.96
CA TRP A 14 1.28 -5.77 3.90
C TRP A 14 0.75 -5.23 2.58
N LEU A 15 -0.29 -4.40 2.64
CA LEU A 15 -0.88 -3.79 1.47
C LEU A 15 0.08 -2.78 0.83
N TYR A 16 0.80 -1.99 1.62
CA TYR A 16 1.87 -1.12 1.15
C TYR A 16 3.04 -1.88 0.53
N ILE A 17 3.45 -2.99 1.14
CA ILE A 17 4.51 -3.84 0.57
C ILE A 17 4.07 -4.38 -0.80
N ALA A 18 2.85 -4.91 -0.91
CA ALA A 18 2.32 -5.43 -2.17
C ALA A 18 2.19 -4.33 -3.25
N LEU A 19 1.61 -3.18 -2.90
CA LEU A 19 1.48 -2.04 -3.82
C LEU A 19 2.84 -1.45 -4.20
N GLY A 20 3.81 -1.42 -3.28
CA GLY A 20 5.18 -1.00 -3.53
C GLY A 20 5.88 -1.90 -4.54
N LEU A 21 5.77 -3.22 -4.38
CA LEU A 21 6.28 -4.19 -5.36
C LEU A 21 5.61 -4.03 -6.72
N LEU A 22 4.29 -3.81 -6.75
CA LEU A 22 3.56 -3.57 -7.99
C LEU A 22 4.00 -2.26 -8.68
N ALA A 23 4.23 -1.20 -7.90
CA ALA A 23 4.73 0.07 -8.40
C ALA A 23 6.14 -0.09 -9.01
N LEU A 24 7.03 -0.83 -8.34
CA LEU A 24 8.36 -1.15 -8.85
C LEU A 24 8.30 -1.99 -10.14
N PHE A 25 7.36 -2.94 -10.22
CA PHE A 25 7.12 -3.71 -11.44
C PHE A 25 6.74 -2.81 -12.61
N PHE A 26 5.79 -1.89 -12.42
CA PHE A 26 5.40 -0.95 -13.48
C PHE A 26 6.53 0.00 -13.85
N LEU A 27 7.32 0.47 -12.88
CA LEU A 27 8.48 1.32 -13.13
C LEU A 27 9.52 0.60 -14.00
N ARG A 28 9.82 -0.67 -13.67
CA ARG A 28 10.69 -1.53 -14.49
C ARG A 28 10.13 -1.71 -15.90
N ALA A 29 8.85 -2.02 -16.03
CA ALA A 29 8.21 -2.23 -17.32
C ALA A 29 8.26 -0.95 -18.19
N MET A 30 8.04 0.21 -17.57
CA MET A 30 8.12 1.50 -18.24
C MET A 30 9.56 1.82 -18.69
N TRP A 31 10.57 1.47 -17.88
CA TRP A 31 11.98 1.61 -18.25
C TRP A 31 12.33 0.77 -19.48
N ILE A 32 11.90 -0.49 -19.51
CA ILE A 32 12.13 -1.39 -20.65
C ILE A 32 11.44 -0.83 -21.90
N ALA A 33 10.16 -0.44 -21.81
CA ALA A 33 9.43 0.13 -22.95
C ALA A 33 10.08 1.43 -23.47
N ARG A 34 10.65 2.24 -22.57
CA ARG A 34 11.42 3.44 -22.94
C ARG A 34 12.69 3.10 -23.69
N HIS A 35 13.41 2.06 -23.26
CA HIS A 35 14.61 1.59 -23.93
C HIS A 35 14.31 1.04 -25.33
N ASP A 36 13.26 0.24 -25.47
CA ASP A 36 12.80 -0.31 -26.76
C ASP A 36 12.43 0.82 -27.73
N ARG A 37 11.72 1.84 -27.24
CA ARG A 37 11.36 3.04 -28.03
C ARG A 37 12.59 3.84 -28.49
N ALA A 38 13.66 3.86 -27.71
CA ALA A 38 14.89 4.57 -28.07
C ALA A 38 15.71 3.82 -29.13
N ARG A 39 15.57 2.49 -29.22
CA ARG A 39 16.25 1.63 -30.18
C ARG A 39 15.49 1.38 -31.48
N SER A 40 14.19 1.70 -31.53
CA SER A 40 13.37 1.48 -32.72
C SER A 40 13.84 2.34 -33.90
N ILE A 41 14.09 1.71 -35.05
CA ILE A 41 14.45 2.40 -36.29
C ILE A 41 13.17 2.78 -37.06
N PHE A 42 12.14 1.94 -36.99
CA PHE A 42 10.87 2.17 -37.67
C PHE A 42 9.87 2.93 -36.81
N THR A 43 9.13 3.84 -37.44
CA THR A 43 8.09 4.64 -36.77
C THR A 43 7.01 3.75 -36.13
N LEU A 44 6.62 2.65 -36.79
CA LEU A 44 5.60 1.74 -36.29
C LEU A 44 6.01 1.05 -34.98
N GLU A 45 7.27 0.62 -34.87
CA GLU A 45 7.81 0.04 -33.62
C GLU A 45 7.83 1.08 -32.50
N ARG A 46 8.19 2.32 -32.84
CA ARG A 46 8.22 3.44 -31.90
C ARG A 46 6.85 3.77 -31.35
N GLU A 47 5.82 3.75 -32.19
CA GLU A 47 4.43 3.97 -31.79
C GLU A 47 3.91 2.85 -30.89
N ASN A 48 4.18 1.59 -31.25
CA ASN A 48 3.82 0.44 -30.41
C ASN A 48 4.53 0.50 -29.04
N ALA A 49 5.82 0.83 -29.01
CA ALA A 49 6.56 1.03 -27.75
C ALA A 49 5.98 2.19 -26.92
N THR A 50 5.52 3.26 -27.58
CA THR A 50 4.85 4.40 -26.91
C THR A 50 3.51 3.96 -26.28
N ASN A 51 2.68 3.21 -27.01
CA ASN A 51 1.41 2.70 -26.48
C ASN A 51 1.62 1.76 -25.28
N ARG A 52 2.64 0.89 -25.34
CA ARG A 52 3.03 0.05 -24.19
C ARG A 52 3.48 0.89 -23.00
N MET A 53 4.31 1.92 -23.24
CA MET A 53 4.76 2.84 -22.19
C MET A 53 3.59 3.56 -21.52
N THR A 54 2.61 4.06 -22.29
CA THR A 54 1.39 4.68 -21.76
C THR A 54 0.60 3.70 -20.90
N ARG A 55 0.43 2.45 -21.34
CA ARG A 55 -0.27 1.42 -20.56
C ARG A 55 0.41 1.15 -19.21
N TYR A 56 1.74 1.03 -19.19
CA TYR A 56 2.48 0.85 -17.95
C TYR A 56 2.42 2.08 -17.04
N PHE A 57 2.46 3.28 -17.63
CA PHE A 57 2.29 4.53 -16.88
C PHE A 57 0.89 4.62 -16.25
N THR A 58 -0.18 4.28 -16.97
CA THR A 58 -1.54 4.23 -16.41
C THR A 58 -1.62 3.23 -15.26
N GLY A 59 -1.06 2.03 -15.41
CA GLY A 59 -1.00 1.03 -14.33
C GLY A 59 -0.24 1.54 -13.09
N PHE A 60 0.88 2.24 -13.31
CA PHE A 60 1.64 2.89 -12.24
C PHE A 60 0.81 3.97 -11.52
N MET A 61 0.13 4.86 -12.27
CA MET A 61 -0.73 5.90 -11.69
C MET A 61 -1.90 5.31 -10.88
N ILE A 62 -2.54 4.25 -11.38
CA ILE A 62 -3.58 3.52 -10.63
C ILE A 62 -3.00 2.97 -9.32
N THR A 63 -1.81 2.36 -9.38
CA THR A 63 -1.14 1.81 -8.19
C THR A 63 -0.87 2.91 -7.15
N LEU A 64 -0.37 4.07 -7.57
CA LEU A 64 -0.17 5.21 -6.68
C LEU A 64 -1.50 5.73 -6.09
N GLY A 65 -2.55 5.79 -6.91
CA GLY A 65 -3.90 6.16 -6.45
C GLY A 65 -4.43 5.20 -5.38
N LEU A 66 -4.19 3.89 -5.53
CA LEU A 66 -4.53 2.89 -4.52
C LEU A 66 -3.72 3.10 -3.23
N MET A 67 -2.41 3.35 -3.32
CA MET A 67 -1.58 3.65 -2.14
C MET A 67 -2.09 4.88 -1.38
N LEU A 68 -2.50 5.92 -2.12
CA LEU A 68 -3.09 7.12 -1.53
C LEU A 68 -4.44 6.82 -0.85
N GLY A 69 -5.29 5.99 -1.48
CA GLY A 69 -6.56 5.55 -0.89
C GLY A 69 -6.34 4.80 0.43
N VAL A 70 -5.34 3.93 0.48
CA VAL A 70 -4.99 3.15 1.67
C VAL A 70 -4.46 4.05 2.78
N TYR A 71 -3.64 5.04 2.42
CA TYR A 71 -3.18 6.07 3.35
C TYR A 71 -4.35 6.86 3.95
N TYR A 72 -5.25 7.32 3.10
CA TYR A 72 -6.42 8.08 3.54
C TYR A 72 -7.33 7.25 4.47
N LEU A 73 -7.58 5.98 4.11
CA LEU A 73 -8.36 5.07 4.94
C LEU A 73 -7.69 4.80 6.29
N SER A 74 -6.38 4.58 6.31
CA SER A 74 -5.63 4.33 7.55
C SER A 74 -5.62 5.56 8.46
N LEU A 75 -5.60 6.77 7.87
CA LEU A 75 -5.65 8.03 8.61
C LEU A 75 -7.04 8.30 9.23
N ILE A 76 -8.12 7.96 8.51
CA ILE A 76 -9.48 8.31 8.93
C ILE A 76 -10.14 7.24 9.81
N THR A 77 -9.81 5.96 9.61
CA THR A 77 -10.48 4.84 10.28
C THR A 77 -10.39 4.91 11.81
N PRO A 78 -9.25 5.24 12.45
CA PRO A 78 -9.17 5.35 13.92
C PRO A 78 -10.09 6.41 14.52
N ARG A 79 -10.47 7.43 13.74
CA ARG A 79 -11.39 8.50 14.18
C ARG A 79 -12.84 8.05 14.16
N ILE A 80 -13.18 7.10 13.30
CA ILE A 80 -14.56 6.67 13.05
C ILE A 80 -14.87 5.33 13.74
N VAL A 81 -13.87 4.46 13.86
CA VAL A 81 -13.95 3.17 14.54
C VAL A 81 -12.88 3.18 15.63
N PRO A 82 -13.26 3.48 16.89
CA PRO A 82 -12.34 3.42 18.02
C PRO A 82 -11.71 2.03 18.12
N PRO A 83 -10.45 1.95 18.56
CA PRO A 83 -9.82 0.67 18.84
C PRO A 83 -10.64 -0.09 19.91
N PRO A 84 -10.64 -1.43 19.88
CA PRO A 84 -11.28 -2.22 20.93
C PRO A 84 -10.77 -1.75 22.30
N PRO A 85 -11.65 -1.67 23.31
CA PRO A 85 -11.22 -1.32 24.66
C PRO A 85 -10.15 -2.32 25.10
N GLU A 86 -8.98 -1.83 25.51
CA GLU A 86 -7.96 -2.69 26.09
C GLU A 86 -8.55 -3.35 27.33
N THR A 87 -8.50 -4.67 27.38
CA THR A 87 -8.92 -5.41 28.57
C THR A 87 -7.89 -5.06 29.65
N PRO A 88 -8.28 -4.52 30.83
CA PRO A 88 -7.32 -4.15 31.84
C PRO A 88 -6.49 -5.37 32.20
N THR A 89 -5.18 -5.29 31.98
CA THR A 89 -4.25 -6.32 32.44
C THR A 89 -4.34 -6.33 33.97
N PRO A 90 -4.67 -7.45 34.62
CA PRO A 90 -4.78 -7.49 36.07
C PRO A 90 -3.43 -7.12 36.67
N THR A 91 -3.40 -6.00 37.40
CA THR A 91 -2.21 -5.56 38.14
C THR A 91 -1.82 -6.68 39.11
N PRO A 92 -0.57 -7.18 39.06
CA PRO A 92 -0.13 -8.19 40.02
C PRO A 92 -0.20 -7.58 41.43
N ILE A 93 -0.96 -8.23 42.31
CA ILE A 93 -1.06 -7.84 43.72
C ILE A 93 0.27 -8.23 44.36
N LEU A 94 1.07 -7.23 44.74
CA LEU A 94 2.28 -7.44 45.53
C LEU A 94 1.86 -7.67 46.99
N VAL A 95 1.78 -8.92 47.42
CA VAL A 95 1.60 -9.25 48.84
C VAL A 95 2.93 -9.01 49.54
N LEU A 96 3.03 -7.93 50.32
CA LEU A 96 4.16 -7.76 51.23
C LEU A 96 4.01 -8.76 52.39
N PRO A 97 5.07 -9.48 52.77
CA PRO A 97 5.04 -10.35 53.94
C PRO A 97 4.88 -9.53 55.22
N ASP A 98 4.07 -10.03 56.14
CA ASP A 98 3.90 -9.44 57.46
C ASP A 98 5.27 -9.40 58.17
N THR A 99 5.64 -8.23 58.67
CA THR A 99 6.89 -8.05 59.42
C THR A 99 6.73 -8.65 60.83
N PRO A 100 7.72 -9.42 61.32
CA PRO A 100 7.65 -10.09 62.63
C PRO A 100 7.72 -9.12 63.81
#